data_AF-A0A8T0CDU9-F1
#
_entry.id   AF-A0A8T0CDU9-F1
#
_cell.length_a   1.000
_cell.length_b   1.000
_cell.length_c   1.000
_cell.angle_alpha   90.00
_cell.angle_beta   90.00
_cell.angle_gamma   90.00
#
_symmetry.space_group_name_H-M   'P 1'
#
loop_
_entity.id
_entity.type
_entity.pdbx_description
1 polymer ?
#
loop_
_entity_poly.entity_id
_entity_poly.type
_entity_poly.pdbx_seq_one_letter_code
_entity_poly.pdbx_strand_id
1 'polypeptide(L)'
;MANKTIAFIGTGNMSYAIIGGMIKNGFAPQSIIATNRNPEKLAKAHADFGVRTEQDNLKAVEEADVVVLSVKPQMMAELCQTFVDAGLDLSNKLFVSVAAGITVKRLREMLAEDVKLVRCMPNTPSLLGRGVSGLFAADIIDEEKTYIEQVFSSTGIAIWLEQESQINDVIAVTGSSPAYFFLFMEAIEEKAIALGFSPEQARALVQQTALGAAEMALSQQDISIAQLRANVTSKGGTTHAAVEHLKANQLPQTVADAMDACIARAEEMEQQI
;
A
#
# COMPACT_ATOMS: atom_id res chain seq x y z
N MET A 1 -4.67 -0.48 -25.66
CA MET A 1 -4.85 0.63 -24.70
C MET A 1 -3.82 1.68 -25.05
N ALA A 2 -4.16 2.96 -25.09
CA ALA A 2 -3.21 4.01 -25.49
C ALA A 2 -1.94 3.92 -24.62
N ASN A 3 -0.75 4.03 -25.23
CA ASN A 3 0.54 4.01 -24.55
C ASN A 3 0.68 5.26 -23.67
N LYS A 4 0.08 5.26 -22.48
CA LYS A 4 0.30 6.31 -21.47
C LYS A 4 1.68 6.13 -20.86
N THR A 5 2.44 7.22 -20.77
CA THR A 5 3.71 7.26 -20.04
C THR A 5 3.43 7.57 -18.57
N ILE A 6 3.94 6.73 -17.67
CA ILE A 6 3.82 6.90 -16.22
C ILE A 6 5.20 7.17 -15.60
N ALA A 7 5.31 8.26 -14.86
CA ALA A 7 6.54 8.63 -14.15
C ALA A 7 6.37 8.44 -12.63
N PHE A 8 7.25 7.65 -12.03
CA PHE A 8 7.35 7.49 -10.58
C PHE A 8 8.38 8.47 -10.03
N ILE A 9 7.89 9.52 -9.37
CA ILE A 9 8.72 10.53 -8.75
C ILE A 9 9.18 10.04 -7.38
N GLY A 10 10.44 9.60 -7.31
CA GLY A 10 11.03 9.00 -6.11
C GLY A 10 10.82 7.48 -6.03
N THR A 11 11.73 6.71 -6.61
CA THR A 11 11.66 5.25 -6.68
C THR A 11 12.17 4.61 -5.39
N GLY A 12 11.35 4.67 -4.34
CA GLY A 12 11.56 3.95 -3.09
C GLY A 12 11.12 2.47 -3.19
N ASN A 13 11.03 1.80 -2.04
CA ASN A 13 10.59 0.40 -2.00
C ASN A 13 9.18 0.20 -2.59
N MET A 14 8.25 1.13 -2.30
CA MET A 14 6.88 1.01 -2.77
C MET A 14 6.76 1.18 -4.29
N SER A 15 7.33 2.25 -4.84
CA SER A 15 7.35 2.46 -6.29
C SER A 15 8.07 1.33 -7.02
N TYR A 16 9.18 0.82 -6.46
CA TYR A 16 9.87 -0.33 -7.00
C TYR A 16 9.00 -1.60 -7.02
N ALA A 17 8.19 -1.82 -5.96
CA ALA A 17 7.21 -2.91 -5.93
C ALA A 17 6.16 -2.76 -7.03
N ILE A 18 5.57 -1.56 -7.15
CA ILE A 18 4.53 -1.24 -8.13
C ILE A 18 5.07 -1.41 -9.55
N ILE A 19 6.25 -0.84 -9.86
CA ILE A 19 6.91 -1.00 -11.16
C ILE A 19 7.13 -2.48 -11.47
N GLY A 20 7.67 -3.26 -10.52
CA GLY A 20 7.87 -4.70 -10.71
C GLY A 20 6.57 -5.46 -10.95
N GLY A 21 5.48 -5.09 -10.27
CA GLY A 21 4.14 -5.61 -10.50
C GLY A 21 3.63 -5.29 -11.90
N MET A 22 3.76 -4.03 -12.33
CA MET A 22 3.36 -3.57 -13.66
C MET A 22 4.06 -4.36 -14.76
N ILE A 23 5.38 -4.54 -14.66
CA ILE A 23 6.13 -5.33 -15.66
C ILE A 23 5.65 -6.77 -15.71
N LYS A 24 5.43 -7.43 -14.56
CA LYS A 24 4.89 -8.79 -14.52
C LYS A 24 3.51 -8.90 -15.16
N ASN A 25 2.71 -7.84 -15.05
CA ASN A 25 1.37 -7.76 -15.65
C ASN A 25 1.37 -7.25 -17.10
N GLY A 26 2.54 -7.15 -17.74
CA GLY A 26 2.66 -6.91 -19.18
C GLY A 26 2.67 -5.44 -19.59
N PHE A 27 2.84 -4.50 -18.66
CA PHE A 27 3.09 -3.10 -19.02
C PHE A 27 4.42 -2.98 -19.76
N ALA A 28 4.43 -2.18 -20.82
CA ALA A 28 5.65 -1.98 -21.60
C ALA A 28 6.69 -1.21 -20.76
N PRO A 29 7.91 -1.73 -20.55
CA PRO A 29 8.92 -1.03 -19.74
C PRO A 29 9.24 0.39 -20.22
N GLN A 30 9.15 0.63 -21.54
CA GLN A 30 9.39 1.93 -22.15
C GLN A 30 8.29 2.97 -21.88
N SER A 31 7.15 2.55 -21.35
CA SER A 31 6.08 3.45 -20.88
C SER A 31 6.25 3.89 -19.43
N ILE A 32 7.27 3.37 -18.72
CA ILE A 32 7.50 3.64 -17.30
C ILE A 32 8.81 4.39 -17.12
N ILE A 33 8.76 5.54 -16.43
CA ILE A 33 9.91 6.33 -16.04
C ILE A 33 10.07 6.24 -14.51
N ALA A 34 11.21 5.76 -14.04
CA ALA A 34 11.56 5.74 -12.63
C ALA A 34 12.54 6.87 -12.31
N THR A 35 12.24 7.72 -11.33
CA THR A 35 13.18 8.75 -10.87
C THR A 35 13.74 8.48 -9.49
N ASN A 36 14.99 8.88 -9.24
CA ASN A 36 15.59 8.84 -7.90
C ASN A 36 16.85 9.71 -7.84
N ARG A 37 17.12 10.33 -6.69
CA ARG A 37 18.39 11.02 -6.43
C ARG A 37 19.58 10.05 -6.32
N ASN A 38 19.32 8.77 -5.99
CA ASN A 38 20.37 7.75 -5.91
C ASN A 38 20.50 7.02 -7.26
N PRO A 39 21.64 7.17 -7.97
CA PRO A 39 21.86 6.52 -9.27
C PRO A 39 21.93 4.99 -9.19
N GLU A 40 22.36 4.41 -8.08
CA GLU A 40 22.39 2.95 -7.91
C GLU A 40 20.99 2.35 -7.89
N LYS A 41 20.02 3.05 -7.29
CA LYS A 41 18.61 2.64 -7.30
C LYS A 41 18.01 2.67 -8.71
N LEU A 42 18.39 3.67 -9.50
CA LEU A 42 17.99 3.76 -10.91
C LEU A 42 18.61 2.64 -11.73
N ALA A 43 19.93 2.43 -11.62
CA ALA A 43 20.62 1.35 -12.30
C ALA A 43 20.00 -0.02 -11.97
N LYS A 44 19.65 -0.25 -10.70
CA LYS A 44 18.94 -1.45 -10.26
C LYS A 44 17.55 -1.56 -10.91
N ALA A 45 16.73 -0.51 -10.86
CA ALA A 45 15.40 -0.52 -11.48
C ALA A 45 15.47 -0.81 -12.99
N HIS A 46 16.43 -0.21 -13.69
CA HIS A 46 16.66 -0.50 -15.11
C HIS A 46 17.10 -1.95 -15.34
N ALA A 47 18.07 -2.45 -14.57
CA ALA A 47 18.57 -3.82 -14.72
C ALA A 47 17.50 -4.88 -14.45
N ASP A 48 16.67 -4.69 -13.42
CA ASP A 48 15.66 -5.66 -13.02
C ASP A 48 14.41 -5.63 -13.90
N PHE A 49 14.04 -4.45 -14.42
CA PHE A 49 12.74 -4.23 -15.05
C PHE A 49 12.79 -3.69 -16.49
N GLY A 50 13.96 -3.24 -16.97
CA GLY A 50 14.13 -2.66 -18.31
C GLY A 50 13.43 -1.31 -18.50
N VAL A 51 13.00 -0.66 -17.41
CA VAL A 51 12.26 0.62 -17.45
C VAL A 51 13.19 1.78 -17.77
N ARG A 52 12.60 2.90 -18.18
CA ARG A 52 13.34 4.15 -18.36
C ARG A 52 13.68 4.72 -16.97
N THR A 53 14.82 5.38 -16.86
CA THR A 53 15.27 6.00 -15.60
C THR A 53 15.76 7.41 -15.85
N GLU A 54 15.42 8.32 -14.95
CA GLU A 54 15.81 9.73 -15.04
C GLU A 54 16.14 10.27 -13.63
N GLN A 55 17.21 11.04 -13.48
CA GLN A 55 17.53 11.68 -12.20
C GLN A 55 16.80 13.01 -12.04
N ASP A 56 16.50 13.67 -13.15
CA ASP A 56 15.77 14.93 -13.20
C ASP A 56 14.25 14.72 -13.20
N ASN A 57 13.61 15.02 -12.07
CA ASN A 57 12.17 14.90 -11.94
C ASN A 57 11.41 15.76 -12.96
N LEU A 58 11.94 16.91 -13.38
CA LEU A 58 11.24 17.83 -14.28
C LEU A 58 11.04 17.20 -15.65
N LYS A 59 12.10 16.61 -16.22
CA LYS A 59 12.03 15.88 -17.50
C LYS A 59 11.04 14.71 -17.45
N ALA A 60 11.07 13.95 -16.36
CA ALA A 60 10.15 12.84 -16.18
C ALA A 60 8.69 13.29 -16.13
N VAL A 61 8.41 14.42 -15.46
CA VAL A 61 7.06 15.02 -15.39
C VAL A 61 6.63 15.57 -16.74
N GLU A 62 7.50 16.27 -17.47
CA GLU A 62 7.20 16.80 -18.81
C GLU A 62 6.69 15.72 -19.76
N GLU A 63 7.37 14.57 -19.80
CA GLU A 63 7.04 13.46 -20.69
C GLU A 63 5.85 12.59 -20.25
N ALA A 64 5.45 12.67 -18.97
CA ALA A 64 4.45 11.76 -18.41
C ALA A 64 3.00 12.22 -18.63
N ASP A 65 2.12 11.25 -18.91
CA ASP A 65 0.68 11.41 -18.83
C ASP A 65 0.17 11.20 -17.38
N VAL A 66 0.85 10.33 -16.64
CA VAL A 66 0.53 9.99 -15.24
C VAL A 66 1.77 10.20 -14.37
N VAL A 67 1.65 10.98 -13.30
CA VAL A 67 2.75 11.30 -12.39
C VAL A 67 2.45 10.72 -11.01
N VAL A 68 3.22 9.71 -10.60
CA VAL A 68 3.11 9.09 -9.28
C VAL A 68 4.07 9.78 -8.31
N LEU A 69 3.54 10.58 -7.40
CA LEU A 69 4.27 11.23 -6.32
C LEU A 69 4.51 10.21 -5.20
N SER A 70 5.76 9.73 -5.11
CA SER A 70 6.18 8.67 -4.19
C SER A 70 7.34 9.03 -3.27
N VAL A 71 7.52 10.34 -3.05
CA VAL A 71 8.43 10.86 -2.04
C VAL A 71 7.81 10.81 -0.65
N LYS A 72 8.63 10.97 0.39
CA LYS A 72 8.14 11.06 1.77
C LYS A 72 7.24 12.29 1.93
N PRO A 73 6.20 12.25 2.79
CA PRO A 73 5.27 13.36 2.93
C PRO A 73 5.94 14.70 3.26
N GLN A 74 7.00 14.68 4.08
CA GLN A 74 7.75 15.88 4.48
C GLN A 74 8.50 16.56 3.31
N MET A 75 8.71 15.84 2.21
CA MET A 75 9.39 16.35 1.01
C MET A 75 8.41 16.81 -0.07
N MET A 76 7.11 16.60 0.12
CA MET A 76 6.12 16.80 -0.94
C MET A 76 6.00 18.26 -1.37
N ALA A 77 5.96 19.18 -0.40
CA ALA A 77 5.85 20.61 -0.68
C ALA A 77 7.06 21.14 -1.48
N GLU A 78 8.28 20.81 -1.06
CA GLU A 78 9.51 21.17 -1.77
C GLU A 78 9.50 20.61 -3.19
N LEU A 79 9.11 19.33 -3.36
CA LEU A 79 9.01 18.71 -4.67
C LEU A 79 8.01 19.44 -5.58
N CYS A 80 6.79 19.68 -5.10
CA CYS A 80 5.76 20.35 -5.91
C CYS A 80 6.19 21.77 -6.29
N GLN A 81 6.83 22.50 -5.36
CA GLN A 81 7.38 23.83 -5.64
C GLN A 81 8.38 23.81 -6.80
N THR A 82 9.20 22.75 -6.94
CA THR A 82 10.11 22.64 -8.10
C THR A 82 9.39 22.58 -9.45
N PHE A 83 8.18 21.99 -9.50
CA PHE A 83 7.37 21.94 -10.72
C PHE A 83 6.77 23.31 -11.06
N VAL A 84 6.30 24.01 -10.02
CA VAL A 84 5.74 25.37 -10.14
C VAL A 84 6.82 26.36 -10.59
N ASP A 85 7.99 26.35 -9.95
CA ASP A 85 9.11 27.24 -10.26
C ASP A 85 9.66 27.03 -11.68
N ALA A 86 9.61 25.80 -12.17
CA ALA A 86 9.98 25.45 -13.54
C ALA A 86 8.92 25.84 -14.58
N GLY A 87 7.71 26.22 -14.15
CA GLY A 87 6.61 26.59 -15.04
C GLY A 87 6.11 25.43 -15.90
N LEU A 88 6.11 24.20 -15.36
CA LEU A 88 5.62 23.03 -16.07
C LEU A 88 4.11 23.13 -16.32
N ASP A 89 3.66 22.72 -17.51
CA ASP A 89 2.24 22.56 -17.81
C ASP A 89 1.74 21.23 -17.23
N LEU A 90 0.92 21.30 -16.17
CA LEU A 90 0.39 20.12 -15.48
C LEU A 90 -1.09 19.85 -15.84
N SER A 91 -1.72 20.73 -16.63
CA SER A 91 -3.17 20.79 -16.85
C SER A 91 -3.79 19.51 -17.44
N ASN A 92 -3.00 18.75 -18.22
CA ASN A 92 -3.45 17.52 -18.88
C ASN A 92 -2.91 16.24 -18.22
N LYS A 93 -2.26 16.35 -17.05
CA LYS A 93 -1.62 15.22 -16.36
C LYS A 93 -2.52 14.69 -15.24
N LEU A 94 -2.46 13.37 -15.03
CA LEU A 94 -3.08 12.72 -13.88
C LEU A 94 -2.04 12.50 -12.79
N PHE A 95 -2.24 13.11 -11.62
CA PHE A 95 -1.39 12.89 -10.47
C PHE A 95 -1.90 11.76 -9.61
N VAL A 96 -0.98 10.94 -9.10
CA VAL A 96 -1.26 9.93 -8.09
C VAL A 96 -0.33 10.12 -6.92
N SER A 97 -0.86 10.34 -5.72
CA SER A 97 -0.03 10.39 -4.51
C SER A 97 -0.10 9.06 -3.78
N VAL A 98 1.07 8.48 -3.45
CA VAL A 98 1.17 7.34 -2.51
C VAL A 98 1.61 7.79 -1.11
N ALA A 99 1.67 9.10 -0.87
CA ALA A 99 2.10 9.66 0.40
C ALA A 99 0.92 9.66 1.39
N ALA A 100 1.14 9.03 2.56
CA ALA A 100 0.22 9.11 3.67
C ALA A 100 0.13 10.54 4.21
N GLY A 101 -1.05 10.94 4.66
CA GLY A 101 -1.24 12.19 5.39
C GLY A 101 -1.29 13.47 4.53
N ILE A 102 -1.48 13.39 3.21
CA ILE A 102 -1.61 14.58 2.36
C ILE A 102 -2.91 14.51 1.55
N THR A 103 -3.81 15.45 1.80
CA THR A 103 -5.13 15.49 1.16
C THR A 103 -5.07 15.93 -0.30
N VAL A 104 -6.11 15.63 -1.08
CA VAL A 104 -6.28 16.10 -2.45
C VAL A 104 -6.19 17.63 -2.51
N LYS A 105 -6.92 18.29 -1.60
CA LYS A 105 -6.90 19.76 -1.47
C LYS A 105 -5.47 20.26 -1.25
N ARG A 106 -4.74 19.67 -0.32
CA ARG A 106 -3.37 20.08 0.02
C ARG A 106 -2.41 19.86 -1.15
N LEU A 107 -2.54 18.75 -1.88
CA LEU A 107 -1.71 18.48 -3.06
C LEU A 107 -1.94 19.51 -4.17
N ARG A 108 -3.19 19.91 -4.42
CA ARG A 108 -3.51 20.97 -5.41
C ARG A 108 -2.95 22.33 -4.99
N GLU A 109 -3.05 22.67 -3.71
CA GLU A 109 -2.42 23.88 -3.17
C GLU A 109 -0.89 23.85 -3.38
N MET A 110 -0.24 22.72 -3.11
CA MET A 110 1.21 22.56 -3.30
C MET A 110 1.63 22.62 -4.77
N LEU A 111 0.80 22.10 -5.69
CA LEU A 111 1.04 22.14 -7.14
C LEU A 111 0.63 23.48 -7.78
N ALA A 112 -0.02 24.37 -7.01
CA ALA A 112 -0.58 25.64 -7.48
C ALA A 112 -1.52 25.50 -8.70
N GLU A 113 -2.14 24.33 -8.87
CA GLU A 113 -2.98 24.01 -10.04
C GLU A 113 -4.07 22.99 -9.67
N ASP A 114 -5.23 23.09 -10.31
CA ASP A 114 -6.37 22.19 -10.12
C ASP A 114 -6.22 20.93 -10.99
N VAL A 115 -5.18 20.15 -10.71
CA VAL A 115 -4.88 18.92 -11.46
C VAL A 115 -5.82 17.77 -11.08
N LYS A 116 -6.04 16.87 -12.03
CA LYS A 116 -6.68 15.58 -11.78
C LYS A 116 -5.84 14.78 -10.79
N LEU A 117 -6.48 14.25 -9.75
CA LEU A 117 -5.75 13.63 -8.65
C LEU A 117 -6.38 12.36 -8.11
N VAL A 118 -5.51 11.37 -7.87
CA VAL A 118 -5.81 10.15 -7.13
C VAL A 118 -4.93 10.10 -5.88
N ARG A 119 -5.53 9.85 -4.72
CA ARG A 119 -4.80 9.37 -3.55
C ARG A 119 -4.79 7.85 -3.57
N CYS A 120 -3.63 7.28 -3.32
CA CYS A 120 -3.42 5.84 -3.21
C CYS A 120 -2.75 5.51 -1.87
N MET A 121 -3.26 4.52 -1.16
CA MET A 121 -2.66 4.02 0.07
C MET A 121 -2.31 2.53 -0.10
N PRO A 122 -1.13 2.21 -0.67
CA PRO A 122 -0.64 0.85 -0.76
C PRO A 122 0.00 0.40 0.58
N ASN A 123 0.14 -0.92 0.78
CA ASN A 123 0.79 -1.49 1.95
C ASN A 123 2.03 -2.34 1.61
N THR A 124 2.83 -2.69 2.62
CA THR A 124 4.14 -3.36 2.42
C THR A 124 4.08 -4.76 1.77
N PRO A 125 3.02 -5.59 1.96
CA PRO A 125 2.85 -6.83 1.20
C PRO A 125 2.80 -6.67 -0.33
N SER A 126 2.64 -5.44 -0.85
CA SER A 126 2.79 -5.13 -2.28
C SER A 126 4.14 -5.59 -2.86
N LEU A 127 5.20 -5.63 -2.04
CA LEU A 127 6.53 -6.16 -2.41
C LEU A 127 6.49 -7.64 -2.81
N LEU A 128 5.47 -8.38 -2.36
CA LEU A 128 5.26 -9.79 -2.64
C LEU A 128 4.13 -10.03 -3.65
N GLY A 129 3.53 -8.97 -4.21
CA GLY A 129 2.34 -9.07 -5.05
C GLY A 129 1.08 -9.49 -4.27
N ARG A 130 1.07 -9.29 -2.95
CA ARG A 130 -0.03 -9.62 -2.03
C ARG A 130 -0.53 -8.38 -1.27
N GLY A 131 -0.34 -7.22 -1.88
CA GLY A 131 -0.70 -5.93 -1.32
C GLY A 131 -2.19 -5.60 -1.42
N VAL A 132 -2.55 -4.52 -0.75
CA VAL A 132 -3.82 -3.82 -0.91
C VAL A 132 -3.52 -2.36 -1.15
N SER A 133 -4.20 -1.77 -2.13
CA SER A 133 -4.16 -0.33 -2.40
C SER A 133 -5.56 0.26 -2.28
N GLY A 134 -5.78 1.15 -1.31
CA GLY A 134 -6.99 1.99 -1.28
C GLY A 134 -6.83 3.16 -2.24
N LEU A 135 -7.83 3.40 -3.09
CA LEU A 135 -7.80 4.43 -4.13
C LEU A 135 -8.94 5.42 -3.93
N PHE A 136 -8.64 6.71 -3.87
CA PHE A 136 -9.65 7.77 -3.87
C PHE A 136 -9.34 8.77 -4.99
N ALA A 137 -10.36 9.20 -5.72
CA ALA A 137 -10.23 10.24 -6.73
C ALA A 137 -11.37 11.25 -6.61
N ALA A 138 -11.06 12.52 -6.81
CA ALA A 138 -12.06 13.59 -6.80
C ALA A 138 -12.72 13.77 -8.17
N ASP A 139 -11.95 13.70 -9.25
CA ASP A 139 -12.34 14.20 -10.58
C ASP A 139 -11.58 13.52 -11.73
N ILE A 140 -11.81 12.21 -11.89
CA ILE A 140 -11.26 11.44 -13.01
C ILE A 140 -12.38 10.77 -13.82
N ILE A 141 -12.10 10.49 -15.09
CA ILE A 141 -13.02 9.73 -15.96
C ILE A 141 -12.83 8.22 -15.77
N ASP A 142 -13.80 7.42 -16.23
CA ASP A 142 -13.80 5.96 -16.06
C ASP A 142 -12.58 5.28 -16.70
N GLU A 143 -12.08 5.79 -17.82
CA GLU A 143 -10.86 5.28 -18.46
C GLU A 143 -9.61 5.49 -17.59
N GLU A 144 -9.51 6.63 -16.91
CA GLU A 144 -8.42 6.94 -15.97
C GLU A 144 -8.53 6.07 -14.73
N LYS A 145 -9.75 5.91 -14.20
CA LYS A 145 -10.05 5.03 -13.07
C LYS A 145 -9.62 3.59 -13.36
N THR A 146 -9.99 3.07 -14.53
CA THR A 146 -9.62 1.73 -14.99
C THR A 146 -8.11 1.57 -15.12
N TYR A 147 -7.41 2.55 -15.71
CA TYR A 147 -5.96 2.50 -15.86
C TYR A 147 -5.24 2.49 -14.50
N ILE A 148 -5.65 3.37 -13.57
CA ILE A 148 -5.07 3.42 -12.23
C ILE A 148 -5.34 2.12 -11.46
N GLU A 149 -6.53 1.57 -11.56
CA GLU A 149 -6.85 0.29 -10.95
C GLU A 149 -5.95 -0.85 -11.49
N GLN A 150 -5.69 -0.89 -12.80
CA GLN A 150 -4.75 -1.85 -13.40
C GLN A 150 -3.32 -1.66 -12.88
N VAL A 151 -2.86 -0.42 -12.71
CA VAL A 151 -1.54 -0.11 -12.16
C VAL A 151 -1.41 -0.65 -10.73
N PHE A 152 -2.36 -0.34 -9.85
CA PHE A 152 -2.24 -0.67 -8.42
C PHE A 152 -2.70 -2.08 -8.06
N SER A 153 -3.53 -2.72 -8.88
CA SER A 153 -3.81 -4.16 -8.78
C SER A 153 -2.63 -5.03 -9.25
N SER A 154 -1.59 -4.43 -9.85
CA SER A 154 -0.40 -5.18 -10.24
C SER A 154 0.42 -5.74 -9.08
N THR A 155 0.20 -5.21 -7.87
CA THR A 155 0.85 -5.68 -6.64
C THR A 155 -0.12 -6.32 -5.65
N GLY A 156 -1.34 -6.67 -6.06
CA GLY A 156 -2.34 -7.30 -5.21
C GLY A 156 -3.76 -6.86 -5.59
N ILE A 157 -4.55 -6.39 -4.62
CA ILE A 157 -5.89 -5.85 -4.89
C ILE A 157 -5.91 -4.33 -4.79
N ALA A 158 -6.75 -3.69 -5.60
CA ALA A 158 -7.04 -2.27 -5.53
C ALA A 158 -8.53 -2.08 -5.23
N ILE A 159 -8.87 -1.15 -4.33
CA ILE A 159 -10.25 -0.88 -3.93
C ILE A 159 -10.49 0.63 -4.03
N TRP A 160 -11.52 1.01 -4.78
CA TRP A 160 -11.97 2.40 -4.85
C TRP A 160 -12.81 2.77 -3.64
N LEU A 161 -12.51 3.92 -3.07
CA LEU A 161 -13.16 4.52 -1.92
C LEU A 161 -14.13 5.61 -2.38
N GLU A 162 -15.22 5.77 -1.63
CA GLU A 162 -16.24 6.77 -1.93
C GLU A 162 -15.88 8.15 -1.36
N GLN A 163 -15.18 8.17 -0.22
CA GLN A 163 -14.77 9.38 0.48
C GLN A 163 -13.27 9.39 0.75
N GLU A 164 -12.68 10.57 0.71
CA GLU A 164 -11.24 10.74 0.95
C GLU A 164 -10.84 10.28 2.35
N SER A 165 -11.68 10.53 3.35
CA SER A 165 -11.46 10.13 4.75
C SER A 165 -11.27 8.63 4.92
N GLN A 166 -11.84 7.80 4.04
CA GLN A 166 -11.66 6.35 4.08
C GLN A 166 -10.22 5.92 3.77
N ILE A 167 -9.36 6.80 3.26
CA ILE A 167 -7.92 6.52 3.16
C ILE A 167 -7.36 6.23 4.55
N ASN A 168 -7.80 6.94 5.59
CA ASN A 168 -7.34 6.70 6.97
C ASN A 168 -7.86 5.34 7.50
N ASP A 169 -9.07 4.93 7.13
CA ASP A 169 -9.59 3.59 7.42
C ASP A 169 -8.73 2.50 6.75
N VAL A 170 -8.35 2.71 5.49
CA VAL A 170 -7.46 1.78 4.76
C VAL A 170 -6.09 1.69 5.43
N ILE A 171 -5.55 2.79 5.97
CA ILE A 171 -4.29 2.75 6.74
C ILE A 171 -4.44 1.76 7.91
N ALA A 172 -5.51 1.85 8.70
CA ALA A 172 -5.70 0.95 9.83
C ALA A 172 -5.97 -0.50 9.41
N VAL A 173 -6.80 -0.72 8.38
CA VAL A 173 -7.22 -2.06 7.94
C VAL A 173 -6.12 -2.81 7.19
N THR A 174 -5.31 -2.12 6.37
CA THR A 174 -4.35 -2.79 5.47
C THR A 174 -2.94 -2.20 5.50
N GLY A 175 -2.79 -0.91 5.77
CA GLY A 175 -1.48 -0.25 5.83
C GLY A 175 -0.66 -0.71 7.04
N SER A 176 -1.23 -0.55 8.22
CA SER A 176 -0.64 -0.82 9.53
C SER A 176 -0.88 -2.26 10.00
N SER A 177 -1.94 -2.91 9.51
CA SER A 177 -2.31 -4.25 9.97
C SER A 177 -1.29 -5.38 9.76
N PRO A 178 -0.37 -5.34 8.76
CA PRO A 178 0.75 -6.29 8.74
C PRO A 178 1.55 -6.31 10.05
N ALA A 179 1.72 -5.15 10.70
CA ALA A 179 2.37 -5.09 12.00
C ALA A 179 1.54 -5.75 13.11
N TYR A 180 0.21 -5.66 13.06
CA TYR A 180 -0.68 -6.34 14.02
C TYR A 180 -0.56 -7.85 13.88
N PHE A 181 -0.52 -8.36 12.64
CA PHE A 181 -0.27 -9.77 12.38
C PHE A 181 1.12 -10.22 12.83
N PHE A 182 2.16 -9.43 12.57
CA PHE A 182 3.51 -9.75 13.03
C PHE A 182 3.61 -9.78 14.56
N LEU A 183 2.98 -8.85 15.26
CA LEU A 183 2.93 -8.85 16.72
C LEU A 183 2.22 -10.10 17.27
N PHE A 184 1.13 -10.53 16.63
CA PHE A 184 0.44 -11.76 17.00
C PHE A 184 1.29 -13.01 16.72
N MET A 185 1.99 -13.05 15.59
CA MET A 185 2.93 -14.11 15.24
C MET A 185 4.09 -14.19 16.24
N GLU A 186 4.67 -13.04 16.60
CA GLU A 186 5.76 -12.92 17.58
C GLU A 186 5.33 -13.50 18.94
N ALA A 187 4.14 -13.16 19.43
CA ALA A 187 3.61 -13.72 20.69
C ALA A 187 3.45 -15.25 20.66
N ILE A 188 3.06 -15.82 19.51
CA ILE A 188 2.98 -17.29 19.35
C ILE A 188 4.39 -17.90 19.26
N GLU A 189 5.31 -17.27 18.53
CA GLU A 189 6.71 -17.72 18.38
C GLU A 189 7.40 -17.77 19.75
N GLU A 190 7.27 -16.72 20.56
CA GLU A 190 7.78 -16.67 21.93
C GLU A 190 7.21 -17.80 22.79
N LYS A 191 5.89 -18.04 22.71
CA LYS A 191 5.26 -19.11 23.48
C LYS A 191 5.71 -20.50 23.01
N ALA A 192 5.92 -20.71 21.71
CA ALA A 192 6.44 -21.96 21.16
C ALA A 192 7.87 -22.23 21.66
N ILE A 193 8.75 -21.22 21.68
CA ILE A 193 10.09 -21.35 22.26
C ILE A 193 10.00 -21.74 23.73
N ALA A 194 9.11 -21.12 24.51
CA ALA A 194 8.88 -21.47 25.91
C ALA A 194 8.32 -22.89 26.12
N LEU A 195 7.71 -23.49 25.10
CA LEU A 195 7.27 -24.90 25.11
C LEU A 195 8.40 -25.88 24.73
N GLY A 196 9.59 -25.39 24.38
CA GLY A 196 10.78 -26.19 24.12
C GLY A 196 11.14 -26.36 22.63
N PHE A 197 10.46 -25.68 21.72
CA PHE A 197 10.87 -25.64 20.31
C PHE A 197 12.12 -24.77 20.13
N SER A 198 12.98 -25.12 19.16
CA SER A 198 14.07 -24.21 18.78
C SER A 198 13.50 -22.93 18.15
N PRO A 199 14.24 -21.80 18.18
CA PRO A 199 13.82 -20.57 17.50
C PRO A 199 13.46 -20.79 16.02
N GLU A 200 14.24 -21.60 15.31
CA GLU A 200 14.01 -21.91 13.90
C GLU A 200 12.73 -22.72 13.69
N GLN A 201 12.47 -23.70 14.56
CA GLN A 201 11.24 -24.50 14.52
C GLN A 201 10.01 -23.64 14.85
N ALA A 202 10.08 -22.85 15.92
CA ALA A 202 9.00 -21.95 16.34
C ALA A 202 8.62 -21.00 15.20
N ARG A 203 9.61 -20.34 14.59
CA ARG A 203 9.42 -19.49 13.42
C ARG A 203 8.71 -20.22 12.28
N ALA A 204 9.22 -21.38 11.88
CA ALA A 204 8.68 -22.14 10.75
C ALA A 204 7.22 -22.57 11.00
N LEU A 205 6.90 -23.03 12.22
CA LEU A 205 5.55 -23.43 12.61
C LEU A 205 4.57 -22.25 12.54
N VAL A 206 4.95 -21.09 13.08
CA VAL A 206 4.11 -19.89 13.10
C VAL A 206 3.88 -19.35 11.69
N GLN A 207 4.94 -19.24 10.88
CA GLN A 207 4.85 -18.76 9.50
C GLN A 207 3.95 -19.66 8.65
N GLN A 208 4.12 -20.98 8.73
CA GLN A 208 3.30 -21.92 7.96
C GLN A 208 1.83 -21.90 8.42
N THR A 209 1.58 -21.78 9.72
CA THR A 209 0.22 -21.71 10.27
C THR A 209 -0.49 -20.43 9.85
N ALA A 210 0.20 -19.28 9.92
CA ALA A 210 -0.35 -18.00 9.48
C ALA A 210 -0.67 -18.00 7.98
N LEU A 211 0.25 -18.50 7.15
CA LEU A 211 0.03 -18.65 5.70
C LEU A 211 -1.19 -19.54 5.41
N GLY A 212 -1.25 -20.73 6.00
CA GLY A 212 -2.35 -21.68 5.75
C GLY A 212 -3.71 -21.13 6.18
N ALA A 213 -3.78 -20.42 7.32
CA ALA A 213 -5.01 -19.77 7.77
C ALA A 213 -5.47 -18.67 6.80
N ALA A 214 -4.55 -17.85 6.29
CA ALA A 214 -4.85 -16.83 5.29
C ALA A 214 -5.30 -17.45 3.97
N GLU A 215 -4.63 -18.50 3.48
CA GLU A 215 -5.02 -19.22 2.26
C GLU A 215 -6.41 -19.87 2.38
N MET A 216 -6.73 -20.45 3.54
CA MET A 216 -8.07 -20.98 3.81
C MET A 216 -9.14 -19.89 3.72
N ALA A 217 -8.87 -18.69 4.25
CA ALA A 217 -9.79 -17.56 4.18
C ALA A 217 -9.96 -17.03 2.75
N LEU A 218 -8.88 -16.99 1.96
CA LEU A 218 -8.91 -16.52 0.58
C LEU A 218 -9.61 -17.51 -0.37
N SER A 219 -9.42 -18.81 -0.17
CA SER A 219 -9.95 -19.86 -1.05
C SER A 219 -11.42 -20.21 -0.80
N GLN A 220 -11.97 -19.84 0.36
CA GLN A 220 -13.35 -20.19 0.77
C GLN A 220 -14.20 -18.93 0.99
N GLN A 221 -14.35 -18.11 -0.05
CA GLN A 221 -15.03 -16.81 0.01
C GLN A 221 -16.51 -16.88 0.44
N ASP A 222 -17.17 -18.00 0.18
CA ASP A 222 -18.57 -18.24 0.59
C ASP A 222 -18.73 -18.55 2.09
N ILE A 223 -17.62 -18.77 2.81
CA ILE A 223 -17.61 -19.07 4.23
C ILE A 223 -17.03 -17.87 4.97
N SER A 224 -17.81 -17.29 5.89
CA SER A 224 -17.32 -16.18 6.70
C SER A 224 -16.10 -16.59 7.54
N ILE A 225 -15.21 -15.64 7.82
CA ILE A 225 -14.03 -15.86 8.69
C ILE A 225 -14.47 -16.38 10.07
N ALA A 226 -15.60 -15.90 10.59
CA ALA A 226 -16.18 -16.39 11.86
C ALA A 226 -16.57 -17.88 11.79
N GLN A 227 -17.08 -18.33 10.64
CA GLN A 227 -17.41 -19.73 10.40
C GLN A 227 -16.15 -20.58 10.16
N LEU A 228 -15.13 -20.07 9.46
CA LEU A 228 -13.83 -20.76 9.33
C LEU A 228 -13.22 -21.04 10.71
N ARG A 229 -13.22 -20.03 11.60
CA ARG A 229 -12.81 -20.21 13.00
C ARG A 229 -13.67 -21.25 13.71
N ALA A 230 -15.00 -21.24 13.53
CA ALA A 230 -15.90 -22.21 14.15
C ALA A 230 -15.61 -23.65 13.68
N ASN A 231 -15.33 -23.84 12.39
CA ASN A 231 -15.05 -25.15 11.80
C ASN A 231 -13.80 -25.81 12.40
N VAL A 232 -12.81 -25.04 12.85
CA VAL A 232 -11.60 -25.55 13.54
C VAL A 232 -11.71 -25.53 15.07
N THR A 233 -12.89 -25.20 15.61
CA THR A 233 -13.14 -25.07 17.06
C THR A 233 -14.17 -26.12 17.52
N SER A 234 -13.70 -27.32 17.87
CA SER A 234 -14.57 -28.34 18.46
C SER A 234 -14.97 -27.97 19.90
N LYS A 235 -16.27 -28.11 20.23
CA LYS A 235 -16.79 -27.81 21.57
C LYS A 235 -16.08 -28.66 22.63
N GLY A 236 -15.52 -28.01 23.65
CA GLY A 236 -14.75 -28.66 24.70
C GLY A 236 -13.32 -29.07 24.30
N GLY A 237 -12.89 -28.80 23.07
CA GLY A 237 -11.53 -29.04 22.60
C GLY A 237 -10.52 -27.96 23.01
N THR A 238 -9.25 -28.19 22.66
CA THR A 238 -8.14 -27.27 22.97
C THR A 238 -8.31 -25.90 22.32
N THR A 239 -8.70 -25.85 21.04
CA THR A 239 -8.96 -24.58 20.32
C THR A 239 -10.08 -23.79 20.99
N HIS A 240 -11.14 -24.47 21.46
CA HIS A 240 -12.26 -23.82 22.14
C HIS A 240 -11.80 -23.14 23.43
N ALA A 241 -11.02 -23.83 24.27
CA ALA A 241 -10.49 -23.25 25.49
C ALA A 241 -9.62 -22.00 25.21
N ALA A 242 -8.75 -22.06 24.18
CA ALA A 242 -7.90 -20.93 23.80
C ALA A 242 -8.70 -19.73 23.27
N VAL A 243 -9.65 -19.96 22.34
CA VAL A 243 -10.46 -18.88 21.74
C VAL A 243 -11.34 -18.19 22.78
N GLU A 244 -11.97 -18.95 23.69
CA GLU A 244 -12.78 -18.36 24.75
C GLU A 244 -11.92 -17.57 25.74
N HIS A 245 -10.69 -18.02 26.03
CA HIS A 245 -9.74 -17.25 26.83
C HIS A 245 -9.35 -15.93 26.15
N LEU A 246 -9.05 -15.93 24.85
CA LEU A 246 -8.72 -14.70 24.11
C LEU A 246 -9.89 -13.70 24.10
N LYS A 247 -11.13 -14.19 23.94
CA LYS A 247 -12.33 -13.35 24.01
C LYS A 247 -12.55 -12.77 25.41
N ALA A 248 -12.41 -13.60 26.46
CA ALA A 248 -12.55 -13.16 27.84
C ALA A 248 -11.50 -12.08 28.22
N ASN A 249 -10.34 -12.11 27.57
CA ASN A 249 -9.31 -11.08 27.67
C ASN A 249 -9.47 -9.95 26.65
N GLN A 250 -10.67 -9.76 26.09
CA GLN A 250 -11.06 -8.59 25.29
C GLN A 250 -10.27 -8.40 23.97
N LEU A 251 -9.71 -9.48 23.40
CA LEU A 251 -8.99 -9.38 22.13
C LEU A 251 -9.73 -8.58 21.03
N PRO A 252 -11.05 -8.76 20.79
CA PRO A 252 -11.76 -7.96 19.79
C PRO A 252 -11.72 -6.45 20.08
N GLN A 253 -11.89 -6.06 21.35
CA GLN A 253 -11.87 -4.65 21.75
C GLN A 253 -10.46 -4.07 21.61
N THR A 254 -9.44 -4.80 22.04
CA THR A 254 -8.04 -4.36 21.90
C THR A 254 -7.65 -4.10 20.45
N VAL A 255 -8.12 -4.95 19.51
CA VAL A 255 -7.88 -4.74 18.08
C VAL A 255 -8.62 -3.50 17.57
N ALA A 256 -9.88 -3.29 17.97
CA ALA A 256 -10.64 -2.10 17.60
C ALA A 256 -9.97 -0.81 18.12
N ASP A 257 -9.60 -0.76 19.41
CA ASP A 257 -8.96 0.40 20.02
C ASP A 257 -7.60 0.71 19.35
N ALA A 258 -6.85 -0.31 18.95
CA ALA A 258 -5.58 -0.14 18.23
C ALA A 258 -5.79 0.44 16.81
N MET A 259 -6.86 0.04 16.13
CA MET A 259 -7.25 0.59 14.83
C MET A 259 -7.72 2.04 14.96
N ASP A 260 -8.54 2.36 15.97
CA ASP A 260 -8.99 3.72 16.25
C ASP A 260 -7.80 4.64 16.58
N ALA A 261 -6.84 4.17 17.38
CA ALA A 261 -5.61 4.91 17.66
C ALA A 261 -4.77 5.15 16.40
N CYS A 262 -4.74 4.18 15.47
CA CYS A 262 -4.07 4.34 14.19
C CYS A 262 -4.75 5.41 13.31
N ILE A 263 -6.09 5.41 13.25
CA ILE A 263 -6.87 6.40 12.50
C ILE A 263 -6.65 7.79 13.08
N ALA A 264 -6.81 7.96 14.39
CA ALA A 264 -6.59 9.23 15.07
C ALA A 264 -5.19 9.79 14.78
N ARG A 265 -4.16 8.92 14.79
CA ARG A 265 -2.80 9.34 14.46
C ARG A 265 -2.65 9.75 12.99
N ALA A 266 -3.32 9.08 12.06
CA ALA A 266 -3.30 9.45 10.64
C ALA A 266 -3.94 10.85 10.42
N GLU A 267 -5.05 11.12 11.09
CA GLU A 267 -5.72 12.43 11.06
C GLU A 267 -4.83 13.54 11.65
N GLU A 268 -4.15 13.28 12.77
CA GLU A 268 -3.16 14.21 13.34
C GLU A 268 -2.02 14.52 12.35
N MET A 269 -1.55 13.52 11.60
CA MET A 269 -0.49 13.70 10.61
C MET A 269 -0.95 14.56 9.43
N GLU A 270 -2.23 14.45 9.02
CA GLU A 270 -2.82 15.28 7.97
C GLU A 270 -2.85 16.77 8.34
N GLN A 271 -2.92 17.10 9.64
CA GLN A 271 -2.93 18.48 10.12
C GLN A 271 -1.52 19.11 10.19
N GLN A 272 -0.46 18.31 10.09
CA GLN A 272 0.93 18.75 10.26
C GLN A 272 1.64 19.08 8.94
N ILE A 273 1.00 18.87 7.78
CA ILE A 273 1.59 18.95 6.44
C ILE A 273 0.84 19.96 5.56
#